data_AF-A0A1Q8EX37-F1
#
_entry.id   AF-A0A1Q8EX37-F1
#
_cell.length_a   1.000
_cell.length_b   1.000
_cell.length_c   1.000
_cell.angle_alpha   90.00
_cell.angle_beta   90.00
_cell.angle_gamma   90.00
#
_symmetry.space_group_name_H-M   'P 1'
#
loop_
_entity.id
_entity.type
_entity.pdbx_description
1 polymer ?
#
loop_
_entity_poly.entity_id
_entity_poly.type
_entity_poly.pdbx_seq_one_letter_code
_entity_poly.pdbx_strand_id
1 'polypeptide(L)'
;MQVKALIAATLFTLLPSASQATNLLYMPFEKVVSDAIRAGRLDGSVKFYLAGNDPDGKVVQVLLTDVASNRKTNGFNKSDNDACEWVVQSTLIALQDAAKRVGANAVINIVSYYKHHVRKDLNTYECHAGVLMAGVALRGDLVRLQ
;
A
#
# COMPACT_ATOMS: atom_id res chain seq x y z
N MET A 1 37.63 -20.29 -54.97
CA MET A 1 38.67 -20.09 -53.94
C MET A 1 38.15 -19.12 -52.89
N GLN A 2 38.11 -19.57 -51.63
CA GLN A 2 38.25 -18.81 -50.36
C GLN A 2 37.37 -17.55 -50.18
N VAL A 3 36.19 -17.65 -49.54
CA VAL A 3 35.92 -17.50 -48.08
C VAL A 3 36.30 -16.13 -47.51
N LYS A 4 35.30 -15.41 -46.98
CA LYS A 4 35.27 -14.85 -45.60
C LYS A 4 33.93 -14.12 -45.35
N ALA A 5 32.93 -14.89 -44.92
CA ALA A 5 31.76 -14.32 -44.25
C ALA A 5 32.15 -14.00 -42.80
N LEU A 6 32.21 -12.72 -42.45
CA LEU A 6 32.37 -12.26 -41.07
C LEU A 6 31.02 -12.41 -40.37
N ILE A 7 30.86 -13.50 -39.63
CA ILE A 7 29.74 -13.72 -38.70
C ILE A 7 30.06 -12.91 -37.44
N ALA A 8 29.38 -11.77 -37.27
CA ALA A 8 29.39 -11.02 -36.02
C ALA A 8 28.54 -11.78 -34.99
N ALA A 9 29.18 -12.49 -34.08
CA ALA A 9 28.52 -13.16 -32.97
C ALA A 9 28.04 -12.12 -31.94
N THR A 10 26.77 -11.73 -31.99
CA THR A 10 26.11 -10.98 -30.92
C THR A 10 25.98 -11.86 -29.68
N LEU A 11 26.88 -11.66 -28.72
CA LEU A 11 26.84 -12.28 -27.40
C LEU A 11 25.72 -11.62 -26.59
N PHE A 12 24.52 -12.20 -26.63
CA PHE A 12 23.42 -11.86 -25.72
C PHE A 12 23.84 -12.34 -24.32
N THR A 13 24.43 -11.45 -23.52
CA THR A 13 24.70 -11.72 -22.12
C THR A 13 23.37 -11.97 -21.42
N LEU A 14 23.16 -13.20 -20.95
CA LEU A 14 22.09 -13.57 -20.03
C LEU A 14 22.23 -12.69 -18.79
N LEU A 15 21.55 -11.55 -18.76
CA LEU A 15 21.38 -10.79 -17.53
C LEU A 15 20.60 -11.72 -16.58
N PRO A 16 21.16 -12.10 -15.42
CA PRO A 16 20.37 -12.80 -14.43
C PRO A 16 19.20 -11.89 -14.09
N SER A 17 17.98 -12.40 -14.25
CA SER A 17 16.78 -11.79 -13.70
C SER A 17 16.99 -11.73 -12.18
N ALA A 18 17.55 -10.63 -11.69
CA ALA A 18 17.67 -10.38 -10.26
C ALA A 18 16.24 -10.22 -9.74
N SER A 19 15.63 -11.32 -9.30
CA SER A 19 14.47 -11.28 -8.43
C SER A 19 14.97 -10.64 -7.14
N GLN A 20 14.89 -9.31 -7.05
CA GLN A 20 15.32 -8.59 -5.88
C GLN A 20 14.46 -9.06 -4.71
N ALA A 21 15.11 -9.61 -3.69
CA ALA A 21 14.47 -10.00 -2.46
C ALA A 21 13.69 -8.79 -1.92
N THR A 22 12.42 -9.01 -1.59
CA THR A 22 11.57 -7.99 -1.00
C THR A 22 11.42 -8.35 0.48
N ASN A 23 11.76 -7.42 1.35
CA ASN A 23 11.57 -7.54 2.79
C ASN A 23 10.08 -7.34 3.10
N LEU A 24 9.54 -8.26 3.90
CA LEU A 24 8.18 -8.18 4.41
C LEU A 24 8.20 -7.54 5.80
N LEU A 25 7.51 -6.41 5.94
CA LEU A 25 7.42 -5.67 7.19
C LEU A 25 5.97 -5.61 7.65
N TYR A 26 5.77 -5.78 8.96
CA TYR A 26 4.51 -5.49 9.64
C TYR A 26 4.68 -4.24 10.49
N MET A 27 4.00 -3.17 10.08
CA MET A 27 4.24 -1.82 10.61
C MET A 27 3.03 -1.32 11.40
N PRO A 28 3.21 -0.52 12.46
CA PRO A 28 2.12 -0.04 13.31
C PRO A 28 1.22 0.92 12.53
N PHE A 29 -0.06 0.55 12.36
CA PHE A 29 -1.00 1.29 11.52
C PHE A 29 -1.40 2.63 12.14
N GLU A 30 -1.81 2.63 13.42
CA GLU A 30 -2.30 3.85 14.09
C GLU A 30 -1.25 4.94 14.18
N LYS A 31 0.02 4.56 14.38
CA LYS A 31 1.15 5.51 14.36
C LYS A 31 1.17 6.25 13.03
N VAL A 32 1.10 5.53 11.90
CA VAL A 32 1.20 6.18 10.59
C VAL A 32 -0.04 7.01 10.25
N VAL A 33 -1.24 6.58 10.64
CA VAL A 33 -2.45 7.42 10.49
C VAL A 33 -2.29 8.72 11.27
N SER A 34 -1.85 8.65 12.53
CA SER A 34 -1.65 9.81 13.40
C SER A 34 -0.57 10.75 12.86
N ASP A 35 0.55 10.20 12.41
CA ASP A 35 1.66 10.95 11.81
C ASP A 35 1.22 11.66 10.53
N ALA A 36 0.42 10.99 9.69
CA ALA A 36 -0.10 11.55 8.45
C ALA A 36 -1.11 12.69 8.67
N ILE A 37 -1.94 12.58 9.71
CA ILE A 37 -2.85 13.66 10.14
C ILE A 37 -2.03 14.85 10.66
N ARG A 38 -1.06 14.60 11.55
CA ARG A 38 -0.20 15.66 12.11
C ARG A 38 0.61 16.39 11.04
N ALA A 39 1.03 15.67 9.99
CA ALA A 39 1.71 16.23 8.84
C ALA A 39 0.77 16.91 7.80
N GLY A 40 -0.55 16.94 8.03
CA GLY A 40 -1.52 17.54 7.13
C GLY A 40 -1.74 16.79 5.81
N ARG A 41 -1.29 15.53 5.71
CA ARG A 41 -1.47 14.70 4.51
C ARG A 41 -2.83 14.02 4.48
N LEU A 42 -3.33 13.65 5.67
CA LEU A 42 -4.73 13.31 5.91
C LEU A 42 -5.37 14.50 6.63
N ASP A 43 -6.57 14.89 6.22
CA ASP A 43 -7.22 16.06 6.81
C ASP A 43 -8.10 15.70 8.03
N GLY A 44 -8.10 14.43 8.43
CA GLY A 44 -8.79 13.94 9.61
C GLY A 44 -10.31 13.82 9.45
N SER A 45 -10.87 14.17 8.27
CA SER A 45 -12.30 14.07 7.99
C SER A 45 -12.77 12.64 7.72
N VAL A 46 -11.83 11.75 7.36
CA VAL A 46 -12.05 10.32 7.18
C VAL A 46 -11.27 9.57 8.25
N LYS A 47 -11.96 8.73 9.01
CA LYS A 47 -11.36 7.85 10.03
C LYS A 47 -11.00 6.50 9.44
N PHE A 48 -9.98 5.83 9.97
CA PHE A 48 -9.47 4.58 9.43
C PHE A 48 -9.38 3.53 10.55
N TYR A 49 -9.99 2.37 10.33
CA TYR A 49 -10.06 1.30 11.32
C TYR A 49 -9.67 -0.05 10.69
N LEU A 50 -8.65 -0.70 11.27
CA LEU A 50 -8.28 -2.06 10.90
C LEU A 50 -9.40 -3.04 11.23
N ALA A 51 -9.48 -4.14 10.48
CA ALA A 51 -10.46 -5.18 10.72
C ALA A 51 -10.29 -5.78 12.12
N GLY A 52 -11.37 -5.73 12.91
CA GLY A 52 -11.39 -6.15 14.30
C GLY A 52 -11.28 -4.99 15.31
N ASN A 53 -11.02 -3.76 14.83
CA ASN A 53 -11.14 -2.55 15.64
C ASN A 53 -12.48 -1.88 15.34
N ASP A 54 -13.29 -1.71 16.37
CA ASP A 54 -14.59 -1.06 16.23
C ASP A 54 -14.43 0.45 16.03
N PRO A 55 -15.19 1.07 15.12
CA PRO A 55 -15.18 2.52 14.97
C PRO A 55 -15.82 3.22 16.16
N ASP A 56 -15.37 4.45 16.42
CA ASP A 56 -15.99 5.35 17.39
C ASP A 56 -17.31 5.88 16.82
N GLY A 57 -18.36 5.06 16.85
CA GLY A 57 -19.68 5.41 16.34
C GLY A 57 -20.39 4.24 15.67
N LYS A 58 -21.69 4.40 15.42
CA LYS A 58 -22.48 3.40 14.72
C LYS A 58 -22.35 3.59 13.22
N VAL A 59 -22.16 2.49 12.49
CA VAL A 59 -22.27 2.50 11.03
C VAL A 59 -23.73 2.75 10.66
N VAL A 60 -24.01 3.93 10.10
CA VAL A 60 -25.36 4.27 9.62
C VAL A 60 -25.59 3.80 8.20
N GLN A 61 -24.52 3.74 7.40
CA GLN A 61 -24.59 3.34 6.01
C GLN A 61 -23.25 2.77 5.54
N VAL A 62 -23.30 1.66 4.82
CA VAL A 62 -22.19 1.16 4.02
C VAL A 62 -22.38 1.65 2.60
N LEU A 63 -21.40 2.40 2.07
CA LEU A 63 -21.52 3.04 0.76
C LEU A 63 -20.81 2.23 -0.32
N LEU A 64 -19.63 1.69 -0.01
CA LEU A 64 -18.90 0.76 -0.85
C LEU A 64 -18.18 -0.27 0.01
N THR A 65 -18.12 -1.51 -0.45
CA THR A 65 -17.41 -2.60 0.22
C THR A 65 -16.17 -3.00 -0.57
N ASP A 66 -15.17 -3.56 0.12
CA ASP A 66 -13.97 -4.14 -0.50
C ASP A 66 -13.19 -3.17 -1.42
N VAL A 67 -13.20 -1.88 -1.10
CA VAL A 67 -12.46 -0.86 -1.86
C VAL A 67 -10.97 -1.03 -1.62
N ALA A 68 -10.24 -1.35 -2.69
CA ALA A 68 -8.80 -1.59 -2.64
C ALA A 68 -7.98 -0.39 -3.10
N SER A 69 -6.86 -0.16 -2.43
CA SER A 69 -5.81 0.76 -2.84
C SER A 69 -4.46 0.05 -2.78
N ASN A 70 -3.76 0.00 -3.91
CA ASN A 70 -2.45 -0.61 -4.04
C ASN A 70 -1.48 0.44 -4.57
N ARG A 71 -0.54 0.87 -3.73
CA ARG A 71 0.42 1.92 -4.08
C ARG A 71 1.84 1.40 -3.97
N LYS A 72 2.70 1.99 -4.79
CA LYS A 72 4.14 1.78 -4.79
C LYS A 72 4.84 3.13 -4.73
N THR A 73 5.99 3.17 -4.08
CA THR A 73 6.88 4.33 -4.04
C THR A 73 8.31 3.90 -4.31
N ASN A 74 9.16 4.85 -4.68
CA ASN A 74 10.59 4.65 -4.81
C ASN A 74 11.22 4.31 -3.44
N GLY A 75 11.80 3.12 -3.34
CA GLY A 75 12.58 2.67 -2.18
C GLY A 75 14.08 2.99 -2.30
N PHE A 76 14.54 3.42 -3.47
CA PHE A 76 15.95 3.72 -3.69
C PHE A 76 16.46 4.79 -2.73
N ASN A 77 17.61 4.51 -2.11
CA ASN A 77 18.28 5.37 -1.14
C ASN A 77 17.39 5.77 0.05
N LYS A 78 16.49 4.87 0.49
CA LYS A 78 15.67 5.00 1.71
C LYS A 78 15.80 3.73 2.54
N SER A 79 15.54 3.85 3.84
CA SER A 79 15.33 2.65 4.65
C SER A 79 13.98 2.02 4.29
N ASP A 80 13.85 0.71 4.51
CA ASP A 80 12.59 0.00 4.30
C ASP A 80 11.45 0.62 5.12
N ASN A 81 11.73 1.04 6.36
CA ASN A 81 10.77 1.70 7.22
C ASN A 81 10.27 3.02 6.62
N ASP A 82 11.17 3.90 6.17
CA ASP A 82 10.79 5.20 5.59
C ASP A 82 9.97 5.01 4.31
N ALA A 83 10.38 4.04 3.47
CA ALA A 83 9.66 3.71 2.24
C ALA A 83 8.26 3.15 2.55
N CYS A 84 8.14 2.30 3.56
CA CYS A 84 6.88 1.72 4.02
C CYS A 84 5.94 2.75 4.66
N GLU A 85 6.46 3.65 5.50
CA GLU A 85 5.68 4.75 6.08
C GLU A 85 5.19 5.70 4.98
N TRP A 86 6.03 6.01 3.98
CA TRP A 86 5.64 6.88 2.88
C TRP A 86 4.53 6.27 2.00
N VAL A 87 4.68 5.01 1.63
CA VAL A 87 3.74 4.36 0.70
C VAL A 87 2.39 4.11 1.36
N VAL A 88 2.33 3.74 2.65
CA VAL A 88 1.03 3.57 3.33
C VAL A 88 0.26 4.89 3.44
N GLN A 89 0.95 6.01 3.66
CA GLN A 89 0.30 7.34 3.64
C GLN A 89 -0.32 7.62 2.27
N SER A 90 0.40 7.29 1.20
CA SER A 90 -0.12 7.39 -0.18
C SER A 90 -1.33 6.48 -0.44
N THR A 91 -1.36 5.30 0.20
CA THR A 91 -2.49 4.36 0.16
C THR A 91 -3.69 4.89 0.94
N LEU A 92 -3.48 5.48 2.12
CA LEU A 92 -4.53 6.07 2.96
C LEU A 92 -5.15 7.31 2.31
N ILE A 93 -4.35 8.18 1.68
CA ILE A 93 -4.85 9.32 0.90
C ILE A 93 -5.81 8.85 -0.19
N ALA A 94 -5.47 7.78 -0.91
CA ALA A 94 -6.34 7.22 -1.94
C ALA A 94 -7.70 6.78 -1.41
N LEU A 95 -7.69 6.13 -0.25
CA LEU A 95 -8.89 5.64 0.43
C LEU A 95 -9.71 6.81 0.99
N GLN A 96 -9.05 7.86 1.52
CA GLN A 96 -9.69 9.10 1.90
C GLN A 96 -10.43 9.74 0.72
N ASP A 97 -9.76 9.86 -0.43
CA ASP A 97 -10.35 10.46 -1.61
C ASP A 97 -11.52 9.61 -2.13
N ALA A 98 -11.40 8.29 -2.08
CA ALA A 98 -12.49 7.37 -2.41
C ALA A 98 -13.69 7.52 -1.48
N ALA A 99 -13.44 7.59 -0.16
CA ALA A 99 -14.47 7.81 0.85
C ALA A 99 -15.22 9.13 0.60
N LYS A 100 -14.47 10.22 0.41
CA LYS A 100 -15.03 11.56 0.15
C LYS A 100 -15.89 11.61 -1.11
N ARG A 101 -15.45 10.96 -2.20
CA ARG A 101 -16.22 10.92 -3.45
C ARG A 101 -17.60 10.33 -3.31
N VAL A 102 -17.79 9.39 -2.37
CA VAL A 102 -19.09 8.76 -2.13
C VAL A 102 -19.83 9.33 -0.91
N GLY A 103 -19.24 10.27 -0.17
CA GLY A 103 -19.84 10.84 1.04
C GLY A 103 -19.64 10.01 2.32
N ALA A 104 -18.70 9.05 2.30
CA ALA A 104 -18.25 8.32 3.47
C ALA A 104 -17.32 9.18 4.35
N ASN A 105 -17.37 8.96 5.66
CA ASN A 105 -16.50 9.62 6.66
C ASN A 105 -15.61 8.63 7.43
N ALA A 106 -15.66 7.35 7.09
CA ALA A 106 -14.73 6.36 7.60
C ALA A 106 -14.44 5.26 6.59
N VAL A 107 -13.28 4.64 6.74
CA VAL A 107 -12.89 3.38 6.12
C VAL A 107 -12.69 2.37 7.23
N ILE A 108 -13.55 1.35 7.27
CA ILE A 108 -13.52 0.29 8.29
C ILE A 108 -13.14 -1.04 7.66
N ASN A 109 -13.00 -2.08 8.50
CA ASN A 109 -12.64 -3.42 8.06
C ASN A 109 -11.35 -3.44 7.22
N ILE A 110 -10.40 -2.53 7.51
CA ILE A 110 -9.19 -2.42 6.71
C ILE A 110 -8.33 -3.66 6.92
N VAL A 111 -7.95 -4.28 5.80
CA VAL A 111 -7.06 -5.43 5.75
C VAL A 111 -5.90 -5.15 4.81
N SER A 112 -4.78 -5.82 5.05
CA SER A 112 -3.71 -5.88 4.05
C SER A 112 -4.13 -6.87 2.95
N TYR A 113 -3.98 -6.45 1.70
CA TYR A 113 -4.49 -7.18 0.52
C TYR A 113 -3.40 -7.33 -0.55
N TYR A 114 -2.34 -8.06 -0.23
CA TYR A 114 -1.22 -8.25 -1.14
C TYR A 114 -1.41 -9.48 -2.02
N LYS A 115 -1.24 -9.32 -3.34
CA LYS A 115 -1.40 -10.41 -4.34
C LYS A 115 -2.68 -11.25 -4.14
N HIS A 116 -3.80 -10.59 -3.85
CA HIS A 116 -5.10 -11.22 -3.56
C HIS A 116 -5.18 -12.04 -2.26
N HIS A 117 -4.16 -12.00 -1.41
CA HIS A 117 -4.19 -12.58 -0.08
C HIS A 117 -4.58 -11.53 0.95
N VAL A 118 -5.57 -11.87 1.76
CA VAL A 118 -6.03 -11.03 2.87
C VAL A 118 -5.25 -11.40 4.12
N ARG A 119 -4.62 -10.39 4.75
CA ARG A 119 -4.12 -10.48 6.12
C ARG A 119 -4.89 -9.51 7.00
N LYS A 120 -5.44 -10.04 8.08
CA LYS A 120 -6.08 -9.29 9.16
C LYS A 120 -5.13 -9.23 10.35
N ASP A 121 -5.02 -8.06 10.93
CA ASP A 121 -4.24 -7.81 12.14
C ASP A 121 -4.85 -6.59 12.82
N LEU A 122 -4.90 -6.58 14.16
CA LEU A 122 -5.54 -5.50 14.92
C LEU A 122 -4.67 -4.24 14.97
N ASN A 123 -3.35 -4.35 14.75
CA ASN A 123 -2.41 -3.27 15.04
C ASN A 123 -1.53 -2.91 13.83
N THR A 124 -1.30 -3.86 12.92
CA THR A 124 -0.28 -3.72 11.88
C THR A 124 -0.82 -3.84 10.47
N TYR A 125 -0.12 -3.21 9.53
CA TYR A 125 -0.31 -3.42 8.10
C TYR A 125 0.92 -4.06 7.46
N GLU A 126 0.69 -4.72 6.33
CA GLU A 126 1.72 -5.39 5.55
C GLU A 126 2.36 -4.43 4.54
N CYS A 127 3.69 -4.37 4.55
CA CYS A 127 4.49 -3.65 3.57
C CYS A 127 5.53 -4.56 2.94
N HIS A 128 5.71 -4.42 1.64
CA HIS A 128 6.71 -5.11 0.84
C HIS A 128 7.76 -4.11 0.39
N ALA A 129 8.92 -4.06 1.06
CA ALA A 129 10.01 -3.15 0.75
C ALA A 129 11.12 -3.86 -0.02
N GLY A 130 11.46 -3.35 -1.20
CA GLY A 130 12.60 -3.83 -1.99
C GLY A 130 13.51 -2.68 -2.38
N VAL A 131 14.71 -3.03 -2.86
CA VAL A 131 15.78 -2.08 -3.22
C VAL A 131 15.32 -0.92 -4.09
N LEU A 132 14.42 -1.18 -5.05
CA LEU A 132 13.92 -0.14 -5.96
C LEU A 132 12.59 0.46 -5.51
N MET A 133 11.72 -0.34 -4.90
CA MET A 133 10.33 0.04 -4.65
C MET A 133 9.82 -0.59 -3.34
N ALA A 134 9.03 0.18 -2.60
CA ALA A 134 8.17 -0.34 -1.55
C ALA A 134 6.70 -0.27 -1.96
N GLY A 135 5.89 -1.24 -1.50
CA GLY A 135 4.48 -1.35 -1.85
C GLY A 135 3.60 -1.72 -0.66
N VAL A 136 2.43 -1.10 -0.60
CA VAL A 136 1.37 -1.41 0.37
C VAL A 136 0.04 -1.50 -0.36
N ALA A 137 -0.68 -2.57 -0.09
CA ALA A 137 -2.02 -2.79 -0.60
C ALA A 137 -2.99 -2.96 0.56
N LEU A 138 -3.96 -2.06 0.66
CA LEU A 138 -5.03 -2.10 1.66
C LEU A 138 -6.38 -2.27 0.97
N ARG A 139 -7.30 -2.91 1.66
CA ARG A 139 -8.70 -3.03 1.25
C ARG A 139 -9.61 -2.78 2.44
N GLY A 140 -10.71 -2.07 2.25
CA GLY A 140 -11.67 -1.80 3.33
C GLY A 140 -13.01 -1.29 2.81
N ASP A 141 -13.94 -1.08 3.74
CA ASP A 141 -15.30 -0.65 3.45
C ASP A 141 -15.45 0.84 3.73
N LEU A 142 -16.02 1.57 2.79
CA LEU A 142 -16.29 3.00 2.91
C LEU A 142 -17.67 3.16 3.54
N VAL A 143 -17.70 3.77 4.73
CA VAL A 143 -18.92 3.87 5.53
C VAL A 143 -19.17 5.30 5.98
N ARG A 144 -20.43 5.55 6.32
CA ARG A 144 -20.83 6.71 7.09
C ARG A 144 -21.10 6.28 8.52
N LEU A 145 -20.42 6.92 9.47
CA LEU A 145 -20.63 6.81 10.90
C LEU A 145 -21.57 7.94 11.37
N GLN A 146 -22.38 7.65 12.38
CA GLN A 146 -23.26 8.63 13.05
C GLN A 146 -22.50 9.52 14.02
#